data_AF-A0A4Q1A2V4-F1
#
_entry.id   AF-A0A4Q1A2V4-F1
#
_cell.length_a   1.000
_cell.length_b   1.000
_cell.length_c   1.000
_cell.angle_alpha   90.00
_cell.angle_beta   90.00
_cell.angle_gamma   90.00
#
_symmetry.space_group_name_H-M   'P 1'
#
loop_
_entity.id
_entity.type
_entity.pdbx_description
1 polymer ?
#
loop_
_entity_poly.entity_id
_entity_poly.type
_entity_poly.pdbx_seq_one_letter_code
_entity_poly.pdbx_strand_id
1 'polypeptide(L)'
;MFLGKCPYCDDGQIEIRKKEVRGKKVELYACSNASWLTEDGEFFELSSSSKCSFRIWQNALSRYGHYLKHSEIRALLNNEELELKFKTQKRFGQKERKDYFKKVILHPEYGVQILFDE
;
A
#
# COMPACT_ATOMS: atom_id res chain seq x y z
N MET A 1 -3.82 13.73 -8.56
CA MET A 1 -2.44 14.12 -8.17
C MET A 1 -1.57 12.89 -8.35
N PHE A 2 -0.39 13.05 -8.98
CA PHE A 2 0.55 11.95 -9.18
C PHE A 2 1.64 11.97 -8.09
N LEU A 3 2.05 10.79 -7.63
CA LEU A 3 3.08 10.65 -6.60
C LEU A 3 4.46 10.29 -7.18
N GLY A 4 4.51 9.56 -8.29
CA GLY A 4 5.75 9.08 -8.88
C GLY A 4 5.48 8.17 -10.07
N LYS A 5 6.54 7.57 -10.61
CA LYS A 5 6.45 6.58 -11.69
C LYS A 5 5.96 5.23 -11.15
N CYS A 6 5.26 4.49 -11.99
CA CYS A 6 4.91 3.10 -11.74
C CYS A 6 6.19 2.25 -11.74
N PRO A 7 6.45 1.46 -10.70
CA PRO A 7 7.66 0.63 -10.64
C PRO A 7 7.56 -0.62 -11.53
N TYR A 8 6.36 -1.02 -11.93
CA TYR A 8 6.10 -2.26 -12.68
C TYR A 8 5.64 -2.01 -14.12
N CYS A 9 5.71 -0.77 -14.61
CA CYS A 9 5.28 -0.43 -15.96
C CYS A 9 5.95 0.84 -16.47
N ASP A 10 6.47 0.78 -17.70
CA ASP A 10 7.36 1.81 -18.24
C ASP A 10 6.70 3.19 -18.39
N ASP A 11 5.43 3.22 -18.81
CA ASP A 11 4.69 4.46 -19.09
C ASP A 11 3.67 4.84 -18.01
N GLY A 12 3.64 4.13 -16.88
CA GLY A 12 2.65 4.35 -15.84
C GLY A 12 3.05 5.41 -14.81
N GLN A 13 2.07 6.13 -14.29
CA GLN A 13 2.25 7.03 -13.14
C GLN A 13 1.35 6.59 -11.99
N ILE A 14 1.83 6.76 -10.75
CA ILE A 14 1.04 6.47 -9.56
C ILE A 14 0.12 7.66 -9.29
N GLU A 15 -1.18 7.44 -9.42
CA GLU A 15 -2.22 8.40 -9.10
C GLU A 15 -2.92 8.06 -7.78
N ILE A 16 -3.40 9.10 -7.12
CA ILE A 16 -4.17 8.98 -5.88
C ILE A 16 -5.66 8.96 -6.23
N ARG A 17 -6.32 7.81 -5.98
CA ARG A 17 -7.77 7.65 -6.05
C ARG A 17 -8.35 7.58 -4.65
N LYS A 18 -9.36 8.40 -4.35
CA LYS A 18 -10.08 8.31 -3.07
C LYS A 18 -11.15 7.22 -3.17
N LYS A 19 -11.15 6.28 -2.23
CA LYS A 19 -12.11 5.18 -2.15
C LYS A 19 -12.70 5.09 -0.76
N GLU A 20 -13.85 4.43 -0.66
CA GLU A 20 -14.47 4.12 0.62
C GLU A 20 -14.51 2.60 0.77
N VAL A 21 -13.85 2.08 1.80
CA VAL A 21 -13.78 0.64 2.08
C VAL A 21 -14.36 0.42 3.46
N ARG A 22 -15.45 -0.35 3.55
CA ARG A 22 -16.17 -0.64 4.81
C ARG A 22 -16.52 0.63 5.59
N GLY A 23 -17.01 1.67 4.89
CA GLY A 23 -17.39 2.96 5.48
C GLY A 23 -16.20 3.84 5.92
N LYS A 24 -14.96 3.46 5.61
CA LYS A 24 -13.76 4.27 5.87
C LYS A 24 -13.22 4.85 4.57
N LYS A 25 -13.05 6.17 4.55
CA LYS A 25 -12.36 6.87 3.46
C LYS A 25 -10.88 6.52 3.50
N VAL A 26 -10.40 5.92 2.42
CA VAL A 26 -9.01 5.48 2.25
C VAL A 26 -8.51 5.91 0.88
N GLU A 27 -7.22 6.16 0.78
CA GLU A 27 -6.59 6.47 -0.49
C GLU A 27 -6.02 5.19 -1.13
N LEU A 28 -6.23 5.08 -2.43
CA LEU A 28 -5.69 4.04 -3.29
C LEU A 28 -4.65 4.68 -4.20
N TYR A 29 -3.41 4.21 -4.10
CA TYR A 29 -2.31 4.63 -4.96
C TYR A 29 -2.21 3.62 -6.10
N ALA A 30 -2.86 3.93 -7.20
CA ALA A 30 -2.98 3.04 -8.35
C ALA A 30 -2.06 3.51 -9.47
N CYS A 31 -1.55 2.58 -10.27
CA CYS A 31 -0.98 2.94 -11.54
C CYS A 31 -2.07 3.46 -12.51
N SER A 32 -1.76 4.51 -13.28
CA SER A 32 -2.61 5.05 -14.35
C SER A 32 -2.99 4.03 -15.42
N ASN A 33 -2.13 3.04 -15.68
CA ASN A 33 -2.37 1.96 -16.63
C ASN A 33 -3.12 0.77 -16.03
N ALA A 34 -3.53 0.88 -14.76
CA ALA A 34 -4.34 -0.10 -14.07
C ALA A 34 -5.80 0.34 -14.06
N SER A 35 -6.66 -0.53 -14.60
CA SER A 35 -8.10 -0.36 -14.63
C SER A 35 -8.77 -1.62 -14.11
N TRP A 36 -9.78 -1.43 -13.27
CA TRP A 36 -10.51 -2.54 -12.65
C TRP A 36 -11.97 -2.41 -13.03
N LEU A 37 -12.58 -3.54 -13.37
CA LEU A 37 -14.02 -3.65 -13.66
C LEU A 37 -14.82 -3.43 -12.38
N THR A 38 -14.30 -3.99 -11.27
CA THR A 38 -14.87 -3.90 -9.93
C THR A 38 -13.96 -3.05 -9.06
N GLU A 39 -14.54 -2.03 -8.43
CA GLU A 39 -13.83 -1.08 -7.57
C GLU A 39 -14.31 -1.14 -6.10
N ASP A 40 -15.15 -2.13 -5.77
CA ASP A 40 -15.84 -2.27 -4.48
C ASP A 40 -14.94 -2.73 -3.33
N GLY A 41 -13.64 -2.94 -3.58
CA GLY A 41 -12.67 -3.25 -2.55
C GLY A 41 -12.57 -4.72 -2.14
N GLU A 42 -13.51 -5.56 -2.58
CA GLU A 42 -13.52 -7.01 -2.28
C GLU A 42 -12.96 -7.86 -3.43
N PHE A 43 -13.23 -7.47 -4.67
CA PHE A 43 -12.71 -8.10 -5.87
C PHE A 43 -12.14 -7.03 -6.80
N PHE A 44 -10.98 -7.31 -7.38
CA PHE A 44 -10.33 -6.45 -8.37
C PHE A 44 -10.15 -7.26 -9.65
N GLU A 45 -11.22 -7.37 -10.43
CA GLU A 45 -11.10 -7.95 -11.75
C GLU A 45 -10.43 -6.92 -12.66
N LEU A 46 -9.25 -7.26 -13.17
CA LEU A 46 -8.55 -6.43 -14.15
C LEU A 46 -9.39 -6.38 -15.41
N SER A 47 -9.61 -5.17 -15.92
CA SER A 47 -10.20 -5.04 -17.25
C SER A 47 -9.23 -5.56 -18.31
N SER A 48 -9.74 -6.10 -19.40
CA SER A 48 -8.91 -6.61 -20.51
C SER A 48 -8.02 -5.56 -21.18
N SER A 49 -8.23 -4.27 -20.89
CA SER A 49 -7.43 -3.14 -21.36
C SER A 49 -6.27 -2.76 -20.43
N SER A 50 -6.19 -3.35 -19.23
CA SER A 50 -5.16 -3.00 -18.25
C SER A 50 -3.81 -3.60 -18.60
N LYS A 51 -2.79 -2.74 -18.66
CA LYS A 51 -1.39 -3.17 -18.84
C LYS A 51 -0.68 -3.43 -17.52
N CYS A 52 -1.25 -2.95 -16.41
CA CYS A 52 -0.67 -3.08 -15.09
C CYS A 52 -1.77 -3.34 -14.06
N SER A 53 -1.42 -4.02 -12.97
CA SER A 53 -2.32 -4.30 -11.85
C SER A 53 -1.84 -3.67 -10.54
N PHE A 54 -0.70 -2.98 -10.58
CA PHE A 54 -0.03 -2.47 -9.39
C PHE A 54 -0.85 -1.39 -8.69
N ARG A 55 -0.98 -1.59 -7.38
CA ARG A 55 -1.70 -0.68 -6.48
C ARG A 55 -1.17 -0.80 -5.06
N ILE A 56 -1.25 0.28 -4.31
CA ILE A 56 -0.98 0.30 -2.87
C ILE A 56 -2.20 0.90 -2.18
N TRP A 57 -2.69 0.23 -1.14
CA TRP A 57 -3.72 0.77 -0.27
C TRP A 57 -3.10 1.59 0.85
N GLN A 58 -3.64 2.77 1.15
CA GLN A 58 -3.21 3.57 2.30
C GLN A 58 -3.27 2.79 3.61
N ASN A 59 -4.27 1.92 3.76
CA ASN A 59 -4.49 1.07 4.91
C ASN A 59 -3.87 -0.33 4.78
N ALA A 60 -2.98 -0.57 3.81
CA ALA A 60 -2.32 -1.87 3.61
C ALA A 60 -1.66 -2.41 4.89
N LEU A 61 -1.06 -1.52 5.69
CA LEU A 61 -0.37 -1.86 6.94
C LEU A 61 -1.21 -1.58 8.19
N SER A 62 -2.52 -1.36 8.03
CA SER A 62 -3.43 -1.03 9.14
C SER A 62 -3.49 -2.13 10.21
N ARG A 63 -3.26 -3.40 9.84
CA ARG A 63 -3.12 -4.53 10.77
C ARG A 63 -1.98 -4.35 11.78
N TYR A 64 -0.93 -3.63 11.38
CA TYR A 64 0.23 -3.29 12.21
C TYR A 64 0.11 -1.91 12.88
N GLY A 65 -1.05 -1.26 12.70
CA GLY A 65 -1.35 0.05 13.27
C GLY A 65 -0.76 1.23 12.51
N HIS A 66 -0.33 1.03 11.25
CA HIS A 66 0.28 2.07 10.43
C HIS A 66 -0.54 2.33 9.16
N TYR A 67 -0.71 3.60 8.81
CA TYR A 67 -1.33 4.05 7.56
C TYR A 67 -0.27 4.77 6.75
N LEU A 68 -0.15 4.42 5.48
CA LEU A 68 0.90 4.94 4.61
C LEU A 68 0.66 6.41 4.27
N LYS A 69 1.68 7.24 4.47
CA LYS A 69 1.67 8.65 4.09
C LYS A 69 2.17 8.81 2.65
N HIS A 70 1.84 9.95 2.04
CA HIS A 70 2.31 10.29 0.68
C HIS A 70 3.84 10.30 0.59
N SER A 71 4.53 10.77 1.63
CA SER A 71 6.00 10.78 1.69
C SER A 71 6.60 9.39 1.70
N GLU A 72 6.00 8.47 2.46
CA GLU A 72 6.46 7.07 2.59
C GLU A 72 6.30 6.32 1.26
N ILE A 73 5.21 6.58 0.54
CA ILE A 73 4.98 5.99 -0.78
C ILE A 73 5.97 6.54 -1.79
N ARG A 74 6.27 7.86 -1.76
CA ARG A 74 7.30 8.43 -2.63
C ARG A 74 8.67 7.79 -2.38
N ALA A 75 9.06 7.62 -1.12
CA ALA A 75 10.30 6.95 -0.76
C ALA A 75 10.34 5.52 -1.33
N LEU A 76 9.26 4.76 -1.16
CA LEU A 76 9.14 3.40 -1.72
C LEU A 76 9.27 3.40 -3.26
N LEU A 77 8.63 4.34 -3.95
CA LEU A 77 8.70 4.46 -5.42
C LEU A 77 10.09 4.88 -5.93
N ASN A 78 10.87 5.57 -5.09
CA ASN A 78 12.25 5.96 -5.40
C ASN A 78 13.28 4.87 -5.07
N ASN A 79 12.85 3.67 -4.66
CA ASN A 79 13.71 2.60 -4.15
C ASN A 79 14.53 3.01 -2.91
N GLU A 80 14.01 3.93 -2.10
CA GLU A 80 14.64 4.30 -0.82
C GLU A 80 14.32 3.25 0.25
N GLU A 81 15.28 3.02 1.17
CA GLU A 81 15.06 2.14 2.31
C GLU A 81 14.09 2.80 3.30
N LEU A 82 12.85 2.27 3.37
CA LEU A 82 11.83 2.78 4.27
C LEU A 82 11.71 1.91 5.53
N GLU A 83 12.06 2.46 6.68
CA GLU A 83 11.85 1.82 7.98
C GLU A 83 10.62 2.44 8.69
N LEU A 84 9.62 1.61 8.96
CA LEU A 84 8.36 2.04 9.56
C LEU A 84 8.20 1.52 10.97
N LYS A 85 7.56 2.36 11.80
CA LYS A 85 7.22 2.06 13.19
C LYS A 85 5.90 1.29 13.23
N PHE A 86 5.94 0.06 13.73
CA PHE A 86 4.80 -0.81 13.91
C PHE A 86 4.50 -1.07 15.38
N LYS A 87 3.25 -1.44 15.66
CA LYS A 87 2.79 -1.83 17.01
C LYS A 87 2.60 -3.33 17.08
N THR A 88 3.11 -3.97 18.14
CA THR A 88 2.86 -5.39 18.36
C THR A 88 1.37 -5.65 18.56
N GLN A 89 0.92 -6.84 18.16
CA GLN A 89 -0.44 -7.27 18.50
C GLN A 89 -0.58 -7.36 20.02
N LYS A 90 -1.72 -6.90 20.52
CA LYS A 90 -2.03 -6.97 21.95
C LYS A 90 -2.25 -8.44 22.32
N ARG A 91 -1.27 -9.05 23.00
CA ARG A 91 -1.44 -10.38 23.58
C ARG A 91 -2.31 -10.30 24.83
N PHE A 92 -3.07 -11.35 25.11
CA PHE A 92 -3.91 -11.44 26.30
C PHE A 92 -3.01 -11.31 27.55
N GLY A 93 -3.25 -10.33 28.40
CA GLY A 93 -2.43 -10.03 29.59
C GLY A 93 -1.37 -8.93 29.44
N GLN A 94 -1.07 -8.42 28.23
CA GLN A 94 -0.21 -7.25 28.07
C GLN A 94 -1.00 -5.94 28.13
N LYS A 95 -0.59 -5.04 29.04
CA LYS A 95 -1.18 -3.69 29.19
C LYS A 95 -0.83 -2.78 28.02
N GLU A 96 0.40 -2.85 27.51
CA GLU A 96 0.91 -1.96 26.45
C GLU A 96 1.40 -2.73 25.22
N ARG A 97 1.17 -2.14 24.04
CA ARG A 97 1.74 -2.62 22.78
C ARG A 97 3.18 -2.11 22.70
N LYS A 98 4.11 -2.99 22.38
CA LYS A 98 5.49 -2.58 22.14
C LYS A 98 5.59 -2.04 20.73
N ASP A 99 6.37 -0.98 20.58
CA ASP A 99 6.73 -0.45 19.28
C ASP A 99 7.95 -1.19 18.74
N TYR A 100 7.97 -1.46 17.44
CA TYR A 100 9.12 -2.05 16.77
C TYR A 100 9.26 -1.43 15.37
N PHE A 101 10.47 -1.46 14.83
CA PHE A 101 10.78 -0.91 13.51
C PHE A 101 11.10 -2.05 12.55
N LYS A 102 10.54 -2.00 11.35
CA LYS A 102 10.85 -2.95 10.28
C LYS A 102 10.92 -2.24 8.94
N LYS A 103 11.76 -2.78 8.07
CA LYS A 103 11.89 -2.34 6.68
C LYS A 103 10.67 -2.75 5.87
N VAL A 104 10.26 -1.87 4.98
CA VAL A 104 9.16 -2.10 4.04
C VAL A 104 9.68 -1.95 2.62
N ILE A 105 9.31 -2.92 1.78
CA ILE A 105 9.64 -2.95 0.37
C ILE A 105 8.37 -2.95 -0.48
N LEU A 106 8.53 -2.62 -1.77
CA LEU A 106 7.45 -2.75 -2.73
C LEU A 106 7.20 -4.22 -3.07
N HIS A 107 5.92 -4.56 -3.29
CA HIS A 107 5.52 -5.89 -3.74
C HIS A 107 4.54 -5.76 -4.92
N PRO A 108 4.69 -6.53 -6.01
CA PRO A 108 3.88 -6.36 -7.22
C PRO A 108 2.38 -6.56 -6.96
N GLU A 109 2.01 -7.58 -6.17
CA GLU A 109 0.60 -7.91 -5.91
C GLU A 109 -0.01 -7.16 -4.71
N TYR A 110 0.67 -7.20 -3.56
CA TYR A 110 0.18 -6.57 -2.32
C TYR A 110 0.50 -5.07 -2.21
N GLY A 111 1.27 -4.51 -3.14
CA GLY A 111 1.74 -3.13 -3.13
C GLY A 111 2.97 -2.94 -2.25
N VAL A 112 2.88 -3.37 -0.99
CA VAL A 112 3.97 -3.30 0.00
C VAL A 112 4.10 -4.58 0.79
N GLN A 113 5.33 -4.88 1.23
CA GLN A 113 5.64 -6.01 2.09
C GLN A 113 6.58 -5.57 3.21
N ILE A 114 6.34 -6.07 4.42
CA ILE A 114 7.25 -5.88 5.55
C ILE A 114 8.27 -7.02 5.52
N LEU A 115 9.55 -6.67 5.63
CA LEU A 115 10.63 -7.66 5.81
C LEU A 115 10.69 -8.07 7.28
N PHE A 116 10.51 -9.35 7.53
CA PHE A 116 10.77 -9.95 8.83
C PHE A 116 12.06 -10.76 8.71
N ASP A 117 13.17 -10.26 9.27
CA ASP A 117 14.30 -11.14 9.60
C ASP A 117 13.80 -12.28 10.51
N GLU A 118 14.02 -13.51 10.07
CA GLU A 118 13.80 -14.76 10.82
C GLU A 118 14.74 -14.87 12.02
#